data_AF-A0A1Q7HH67-F1
#
_entry.id   AF-A0A1Q7HH67-F1
#
_cell.length_a   1.000
_cell.length_b   1.000
_cell.length_c   1.000
_cell.angle_alpha   90.00
_cell.angle_beta   90.00
_cell.angle_gamma   90.00
#
_symmetry.space_group_name_H-M   'P 1'
#
loop_
_entity.id
_entity.type
_entity.pdbx_description
1 polymer ?
#
loop_
_entity_poly.entity_id
_entity_poly.type
_entity_poly.pdbx_seq_one_letter_code
_entity_poly.pdbx_strand_id
1 'polypeptide(L)'
;MAQIFTLVTLLALAGYAIWRYRVAGLDRNAIRVTIRLDHDAPGAHLIWDITNAGNSPVTLTKLIVHGRHGAADTVPLGLPRVVNPQDRLLLPTDVDWNLLAARSIAVADDIGREHEASRRQLASIQEHLRRLVDRRAYTASARDFLFGATDLAFGVVILGLGFFMLMWVIATG
;
A
#
# COMPACT_ATOMS: atom_id res chain seq x y z
N MET A 1 0.92 -34.68 -51.26
CA MET A 1 1.52 -35.10 -49.96
C MET A 1 1.95 -33.91 -49.10
N ALA A 2 2.83 -33.02 -49.58
CA ALA A 2 3.36 -31.90 -48.78
C ALA A 2 2.28 -30.94 -48.19
N GLN A 3 1.19 -30.69 -48.92
CA GLN A 3 0.12 -29.78 -48.48
C GLN A 3 -0.73 -30.33 -47.31
N ILE A 4 -0.83 -31.65 -47.18
CA ILE A 4 -1.58 -32.29 -46.07
C ILE A 4 -0.77 -32.13 -44.77
N PHE A 5 0.55 -32.27 -44.85
CA PHE A 5 1.44 -32.11 -43.70
C PHE A 5 1.46 -30.69 -43.13
N THR A 6 1.44 -29.65 -43.97
CA THR A 6 1.37 -28.25 -43.53
C THR A 6 0.04 -27.92 -42.86
N LEU A 7 -1.07 -28.47 -43.36
CA LEU A 7 -2.39 -28.24 -42.80
C LEU A 7 -2.54 -28.91 -41.42
N VAL A 8 -1.99 -30.11 -41.26
CA VAL A 8 -1.94 -30.83 -39.97
C VAL A 8 -1.03 -30.11 -38.97
N THR A 9 0.13 -29.59 -39.38
CA THR A 9 1.01 -28.82 -38.47
C THR A 9 0.38 -27.50 -38.04
N LEU A 10 -0.30 -26.79 -38.94
CA LEU A 10 -1.02 -25.55 -38.59
C LEU A 10 -2.18 -25.83 -37.61
N LEU A 11 -2.93 -26.90 -37.82
CA LEU A 11 -3.99 -27.32 -36.88
C LEU A 11 -3.43 -27.73 -35.51
N ALA A 12 -2.30 -28.45 -35.49
CA ALA A 12 -1.63 -28.83 -34.24
C ALA A 12 -1.09 -27.60 -33.49
N LEU A 13 -0.50 -26.63 -34.20
CA LEU A 13 -0.03 -25.36 -33.62
C LEU A 13 -1.19 -24.51 -33.09
N ALA A 14 -2.28 -24.41 -33.84
CA ALA A 14 -3.48 -23.70 -33.40
C ALA A 14 -4.10 -24.38 -32.17
N GLY A 15 -4.21 -25.71 -32.17
CA GLY A 15 -4.69 -26.49 -31.03
C GLY A 15 -3.81 -26.32 -29.80
N TYR A 16 -2.49 -26.35 -29.97
CA TYR A 16 -1.52 -26.12 -28.91
C TYR A 16 -1.62 -24.70 -28.34
N ALA A 17 -1.75 -23.69 -29.20
CA ALA A 17 -1.93 -22.31 -28.78
C ALA A 17 -3.24 -22.14 -27.99
N ILE A 18 -4.36 -22.63 -28.50
CA ILE A 18 -5.67 -22.57 -27.83
C ILE A 18 -5.60 -23.28 -26.48
N TRP A 19 -5.01 -24.48 -26.41
CA TRP A 19 -4.84 -25.22 -25.16
C TRP A 19 -4.00 -24.44 -24.15
N ARG A 20 -2.86 -23.88 -24.58
CA ARG A 20 -1.98 -23.09 -23.71
C ARG A 20 -2.64 -21.82 -23.19
N TYR A 21 -3.39 -21.11 -24.03
CA TYR A 21 -4.16 -19.93 -23.61
C TYR A 21 -5.32 -20.29 -22.68
N ARG A 22 -5.96 -21.45 -22.86
CA ARG A 22 -7.06 -21.91 -22.01
C ARG A 22 -6.58 -22.33 -20.62
N VAL A 23 -5.45 -23.03 -20.53
CA VAL A 23 -4.80 -23.39 -19.25
C VAL A 23 -4.34 -22.12 -18.52
N ALA A 24 -3.69 -21.18 -19.21
CA ALA A 24 -3.31 -19.89 -18.63
C ALA A 24 -4.51 -19.03 -18.20
N GLY A 25 -5.69 -19.25 -18.79
CA GLY A 25 -6.94 -18.57 -18.45
C GLY A 25 -7.63 -19.12 -17.20
N LEU A 26 -7.44 -20.40 -16.88
CA LEU A 26 -8.04 -21.06 -15.71
C LEU A 26 -7.33 -20.67 -14.39
N ASP A 27 -6.03 -20.36 -14.45
CA ASP A 27 -5.23 -19.92 -13.27
C ASP A 27 -5.39 -18.42 -12.93
N ARG A 28 -6.21 -17.67 -13.67
CA ARG A 28 -6.33 -16.20 -13.52
C ARG A 28 -6.78 -15.71 -12.13
N ASN A 29 -7.22 -16.60 -11.24
CA ASN A 29 -7.69 -16.28 -9.88
C ASN A 29 -7.04 -17.16 -8.79
N ALA A 30 -5.86 -17.73 -9.04
CA ALA A 30 -5.15 -18.52 -8.05
C ALA A 30 -4.78 -17.70 -6.80
N ILE A 31 -4.24 -16.49 -6.98
CA ILE A 31 -3.85 -15.63 -5.86
C ILE A 31 -5.01 -14.74 -5.45
N ARG A 32 -5.44 -14.87 -4.20
CA ARG A 32 -6.42 -14.00 -3.57
C ARG A 32 -5.72 -13.10 -2.58
N VAL A 33 -5.82 -11.79 -2.83
CA VAL A 33 -5.27 -10.73 -1.96
C VAL A 33 -6.40 -10.08 -1.19
N THR A 34 -6.31 -10.13 0.13
CA THR A 34 -7.21 -9.44 1.05
C THR A 34 -6.42 -8.51 1.94
N ILE A 35 -7.06 -7.45 2.42
CA ILE A 35 -6.40 -6.46 3.30
C ILE A 35 -7.24 -6.21 4.54
N ARG A 36 -6.56 -5.93 5.65
CA ARG A 36 -7.14 -5.56 6.94
C ARG A 36 -6.19 -4.65 7.71
N LEU A 37 -6.73 -3.88 8.65
CA LEU A 37 -5.89 -3.17 9.62
C LEU A 37 -5.54 -4.11 10.78
N ASP A 38 -4.35 -3.93 11.34
CA ASP A 38 -3.90 -4.59 12.57
C ASP A 38 -4.83 -4.23 13.75
N HIS A 39 -5.01 -2.93 13.98
CA HIS A 39 -5.79 -2.37 15.07
C HIS A 39 -6.44 -1.05 14.66
N ASP A 40 -7.48 -0.65 15.39
CA ASP A 40 -8.30 0.54 15.09
C ASP A 40 -7.80 1.79 15.84
N ALA A 41 -6.50 2.10 15.74
CA ALA A 41 -5.90 3.25 16.42
C ALA A 41 -4.82 3.94 15.55
N PRO A 42 -4.40 5.17 15.90
CA PRO A 42 -3.28 5.84 15.24
C PRO A 42 -2.01 4.98 15.33
N GLY A 43 -1.31 4.81 14.20
CA GLY A 43 -0.16 3.90 14.10
C GLY A 43 -0.51 2.50 13.58
N ALA A 44 -1.75 2.27 13.14
CA ALA A 44 -2.17 1.02 12.54
C ALA A 44 -1.33 0.65 11.30
N HIS A 45 -0.99 -0.63 11.20
CA HIS A 45 -0.38 -1.22 10.00
C HIS A 45 -1.45 -1.88 9.14
N LEU A 46 -1.27 -1.78 7.82
CA LEU A 46 -2.06 -2.52 6.85
C LEU A 46 -1.49 -3.94 6.73
N ILE A 47 -2.30 -4.93 7.06
CA ILE A 47 -1.95 -6.35 6.91
C ILE A 47 -2.51 -6.83 5.58
N TRP A 48 -1.61 -7.26 4.71
CA TRP A 48 -1.92 -7.96 3.48
C TRP A 48 -2.00 -9.45 3.77
N ASP A 49 -3.14 -10.04 3.42
CA ASP A 49 -3.42 -11.45 3.56
C ASP A 49 -3.56 -12.06 2.18
N ILE A 50 -2.48 -12.72 1.76
CA ILE A 50 -2.29 -13.26 0.42
C ILE A 50 -2.39 -14.78 0.51
N THR A 51 -3.35 -15.35 -0.20
CA THR A 51 -3.60 -16.79 -0.22
C THR A 51 -3.47 -17.31 -1.64
N ASN A 52 -2.81 -18.46 -1.79
CA ASN A 52 -2.75 -19.15 -3.07
C ASN A 52 -3.77 -20.30 -3.10
N ALA A 53 -4.89 -20.06 -3.75
CA ALA A 53 -5.93 -21.04 -4.01
C ALA A 53 -5.69 -21.85 -5.32
N GLY A 54 -4.59 -21.58 -6.03
CA GLY A 54 -4.18 -22.34 -7.21
C GLY A 54 -3.46 -23.65 -6.86
N ASN A 55 -3.07 -24.38 -7.91
CA ASN A 55 -2.40 -25.67 -7.79
C ASN A 55 -0.88 -25.59 -8.01
N SER A 56 -0.35 -24.40 -8.27
CA SER A 56 1.06 -24.13 -8.54
C SER A 56 1.64 -23.08 -7.60
N PRO A 57 2.91 -23.17 -7.21
CA PRO A 57 3.58 -22.14 -6.42
C PRO A 57 3.75 -20.86 -7.25
N VAL A 58 3.57 -19.70 -6.61
CA VAL A 58 3.71 -18.38 -7.24
C VAL A 58 4.74 -17.57 -6.49
N THR A 59 5.68 -16.96 -7.20
CA THR A 59 6.67 -16.05 -6.60
C THR A 59 6.15 -14.64 -6.64
N LEU A 60 5.95 -14.04 -5.49
CA LEU A 60 5.57 -12.63 -5.35
C LEU A 60 6.84 -11.79 -5.32
N THR A 61 6.88 -10.68 -6.05
CA THR A 61 8.09 -9.86 -6.19
C THR A 61 7.95 -8.48 -5.56
N LYS A 62 6.77 -7.86 -5.66
CA LYS A 62 6.53 -6.51 -5.12
C LYS A 62 5.07 -6.27 -4.78
N LEU A 63 4.84 -5.42 -3.78
CA LEU A 63 3.53 -4.82 -3.54
C LEU A 63 3.43 -3.53 -4.36
N ILE A 64 2.28 -3.29 -4.97
CA ILE A 64 2.04 -2.16 -5.85
C ILE A 64 0.85 -1.35 -5.30
N VAL A 65 1.07 -0.05 -5.15
CA VAL A 65 0.03 0.91 -4.79
C VAL A 65 -0.19 1.83 -5.98
N HIS A 66 -1.35 1.71 -6.63
CA HIS A 66 -1.71 2.53 -7.80
C HIS A 66 -2.36 3.83 -7.34
N GLY A 67 -1.65 4.94 -7.48
CA GLY A 67 -2.16 6.28 -7.21
C GLY A 67 -3.13 6.80 -8.29
N ARG A 68 -3.77 7.94 -8.00
CA ARG A 68 -4.73 8.60 -8.92
C ARG A 68 -4.14 8.99 -10.29
N HIS A 69 -2.84 9.26 -10.37
CA HIS A 69 -2.17 9.73 -11.60
C HIS A 69 -1.36 8.64 -12.30
N GLY A 70 -1.60 7.36 -11.99
CA GLY A 70 -0.83 6.24 -12.56
C GLY A 70 0.58 6.09 -11.96
N ALA A 71 0.92 6.87 -10.94
CA ALA A 71 2.10 6.63 -10.11
C ALA A 71 1.87 5.31 -9.35
N ALA A 72 2.67 4.30 -9.66
CA ALA A 72 2.72 3.03 -8.95
C ALA A 72 3.88 3.10 -7.97
N ASP A 73 3.58 3.16 -6.68
CA ASP A 73 4.63 3.00 -5.67
C ASP A 73 4.84 1.52 -5.40
N THR A 74 6.11 1.10 -5.35
CA THR A 74 6.46 -0.31 -5.16
C THR A 74 7.11 -0.49 -3.82
N VAL A 75 6.47 -1.29 -2.96
CA VAL A 75 6.97 -1.51 -1.60
C VAL A 75 7.61 -2.90 -1.51
N PRO A 76 8.95 -3.00 -1.35
CA PRO A 76 9.64 -4.27 -1.21
C PRO A 76 9.58 -4.74 0.25
N LEU A 77 8.39 -5.13 0.73
CA LEU A 77 8.21 -5.62 2.10
C LEU A 77 8.20 -7.15 2.12
N GLY A 78 9.31 -7.74 2.57
CA GLY A 78 9.44 -9.20 2.75
C GLY A 78 9.37 -10.02 1.45
N LEU A 79 9.66 -9.38 0.30
CA LEU A 79 9.64 -9.96 -1.05
C LEU A 79 11.04 -9.89 -1.68
N PRO A 80 11.42 -10.81 -2.59
CA PRO A 80 10.58 -11.84 -3.19
C PRO A 80 10.26 -13.01 -2.26
N ARG A 81 9.05 -13.57 -2.37
CA ARG A 81 8.62 -14.72 -1.57
C ARG A 81 7.76 -15.68 -2.38
N VAL A 82 8.05 -16.97 -2.26
CA VAL A 82 7.25 -18.03 -2.88
C VAL A 82 6.05 -18.33 -1.99
N VAL A 83 4.86 -18.36 -2.59
CA VAL A 83 3.61 -18.77 -1.94
C VAL A 83 3.17 -20.08 -2.55
N ASN A 84 3.27 -21.17 -1.77
CA ASN A 84 2.87 -22.49 -2.22
C ASN A 84 1.33 -22.60 -2.30
N PRO A 85 0.80 -23.62 -3.01
CA PRO A 85 -0.63 -23.93 -2.96
C PRO A 85 -1.13 -24.10 -1.52
N GLN A 86 -2.29 -23.51 -1.22
CA GLN A 86 -2.92 -23.47 0.12
C GLN A 86 -2.14 -22.71 1.20
N ASP A 87 -1.00 -22.13 0.84
CA ASP A 87 -0.19 -21.36 1.76
C ASP A 87 -0.77 -19.96 1.95
N ARG A 88 -0.56 -19.41 3.15
CA ARG A 88 -1.05 -18.09 3.54
C ARG A 88 0.10 -17.21 3.94
N LEU A 89 0.23 -16.08 3.27
CA LEU A 89 1.26 -15.09 3.51
C LEU A 89 0.62 -13.84 4.13
N LEU A 90 1.11 -13.47 5.31
CA LEU A 90 0.76 -12.23 5.99
C LEU A 90 1.93 -11.26 5.88
N LEU A 91 1.70 -10.08 5.31
CA LEU A 91 2.69 -9.01 5.22
C LEU A 91 2.14 -7.73 5.84
N PRO A 92 2.74 -7.22 6.93
CA PRO A 92 2.41 -5.91 7.45
C PRO A 92 3.11 -4.82 6.61
N THR A 93 2.39 -3.75 6.32
CA THR A 93 2.94 -2.54 5.70
C THR A 93 2.44 -1.30 6.42
N ASP A 94 3.25 -0.25 6.45
CA ASP A 94 2.83 1.01 7.04
C ASP A 94 1.70 1.65 6.25
N VAL A 95 0.82 2.35 6.96
CA VAL A 95 -0.24 3.16 6.36
C VAL A 95 0.31 4.54 6.06
N ASP A 96 0.38 4.89 4.79
CA ASP A 96 0.88 6.16 4.31
C ASP A 96 -0.17 6.94 3.50
N TRP A 97 0.19 8.17 3.11
CA TRP A 97 -0.68 9.01 2.27
C TRP A 97 -0.87 8.44 0.87
N ASN A 98 0.07 7.64 0.37
CA ASN A 98 -0.08 6.96 -0.91
C ASN A 98 -1.23 5.93 -0.85
N LEU A 99 -1.37 5.19 0.26
CA LEU A 99 -2.49 4.29 0.50
C LEU A 99 -3.84 5.05 0.58
N LEU A 100 -3.88 6.21 1.24
CA LEU A 100 -5.10 7.02 1.33
C LEU A 100 -5.53 7.61 -0.02
N ALA A 101 -4.57 7.89 -0.90
CA ALA A 101 -4.80 8.40 -2.25
C ALA A 101 -4.88 7.29 -3.31
N ALA A 102 -4.67 6.04 -2.91
CA ALA A 102 -4.62 4.88 -3.80
C ALA A 102 -5.98 4.64 -4.46
N ARG A 103 -5.95 4.38 -5.76
CA ARG A 103 -7.09 3.92 -6.56
C ARG A 103 -7.26 2.41 -6.47
N SER A 104 -6.16 1.68 -6.51
CA SER A 104 -6.10 0.24 -6.35
C SER A 104 -4.77 -0.14 -5.72
N ILE A 105 -4.73 -1.34 -5.14
CA ILE A 105 -3.52 -1.93 -4.61
C ILE A 105 -3.46 -3.36 -5.12
N ALA A 106 -2.26 -3.83 -5.41
CA ALA A 106 -2.03 -5.13 -6.02
C ALA A 106 -0.72 -5.74 -5.52
N VAL A 107 -0.57 -7.04 -5.75
CA VAL A 107 0.69 -7.75 -5.59
C VAL A 107 1.12 -8.25 -6.94
N ALA A 108 2.38 -8.01 -7.33
CA ALA A 108 2.92 -8.53 -8.57
C ALA A 108 3.69 -9.84 -8.37
N ASP A 109 3.49 -10.76 -9.32
CA ASP A 109 4.26 -12.00 -9.43
C ASP A 109 5.59 -11.78 -10.16
N ASP A 110 6.38 -12.84 -10.31
CA ASP A 110 7.66 -12.88 -11.04
C ASP A 110 7.50 -12.78 -12.57
N ILE A 111 6.30 -13.04 -13.07
CA ILE A 111 5.94 -12.92 -14.49
C ILE A 111 5.40 -11.50 -14.78
N GLY A 112 5.30 -10.64 -13.77
CA GLY A 112 4.81 -9.27 -13.86
C GLY A 112 3.29 -9.14 -13.90
N ARG A 113 2.54 -10.20 -13.55
CA ARG A 113 1.08 -10.15 -13.40
C ARG A 113 0.71 -9.54 -12.07
N GLU A 114 -0.32 -8.71 -12.08
CA GLU A 114 -0.83 -8.05 -10.89
C GLU A 114 -2.09 -8.73 -10.38
N HIS A 115 -2.09 -9.01 -9.09
CA HIS A 115 -3.22 -9.53 -8.34
C HIS A 115 -3.80 -8.42 -7.47
N GLU A 116 -4.85 -7.75 -7.97
CA GLU A 116 -5.51 -6.65 -7.26
C GLU A 116 -6.22 -7.14 -5.98
N ALA A 117 -6.09 -6.37 -4.90
CA ALA A 117 -6.93 -6.52 -3.73
C ALA A 117 -8.35 -5.98 -4.01
N SER A 118 -9.32 -6.41 -3.19
CA SER A 118 -10.70 -5.93 -3.33
C SER A 118 -10.81 -4.42 -3.15
N ARG A 119 -11.27 -3.72 -4.19
CA ARG A 119 -11.52 -2.27 -4.16
C ARG A 119 -12.52 -1.86 -3.08
N ARG A 120 -13.49 -2.72 -2.77
CA ARG A 120 -14.46 -2.47 -1.69
C ARG A 120 -13.78 -2.48 -0.32
N GLN A 121 -12.87 -3.43 -0.09
CA GLN A 121 -12.11 -3.49 1.16
C GLN A 121 -11.18 -2.28 1.30
N LEU A 122 -10.48 -1.91 0.21
CA LEU A 122 -9.65 -0.71 0.19
C LEU A 122 -10.45 0.55 0.53
N ALA A 123 -11.60 0.76 -0.11
CA ALA A 123 -12.46 1.90 0.17
C ALA A 123 -12.93 1.93 1.63
N SER A 124 -13.29 0.78 2.20
CA SER A 124 -13.71 0.70 3.60
C SER A 124 -12.59 1.04 4.59
N ILE A 125 -11.36 0.60 4.31
CA ILE A 125 -10.18 0.91 5.12
C ILE A 125 -9.79 2.37 4.98
N GLN A 126 -9.80 2.93 3.76
CA GLN A 126 -9.55 4.35 3.52
C GLN A 126 -10.56 5.23 4.27
N GLU A 127 -11.84 4.87 4.26
CA GLU A 127 -12.88 5.59 5.00
C GLU A 127 -12.70 5.47 6.52
N HIS A 128 -12.26 4.31 7.00
CA HIS A 128 -11.94 4.14 8.42
C HIS A 128 -10.74 5.01 8.83
N LEU A 129 -9.66 4.98 8.06
CA LEU A 129 -8.46 5.78 8.30
C LEU A 129 -8.74 7.29 8.23
N ARG A 130 -9.57 7.75 7.28
CA ARG A 130 -10.01 9.14 7.22
C ARG A 130 -10.73 9.57 8.49
N ARG A 131 -11.66 8.75 8.99
CA ARG A 131 -12.35 9.04 10.26
C ARG A 131 -11.39 9.11 11.45
N LEU A 132 -10.33 8.30 11.48
CA LEU A 132 -9.31 8.38 12.52
C LEU A 132 -8.49 9.68 12.43
N VAL A 133 -8.14 10.11 11.23
CA VAL A 133 -7.45 11.40 10.99
C VAL A 133 -8.35 12.58 11.37
N ASP A 134 -9.61 12.58 10.96
CA ASP A 134 -10.57 13.63 11.29
C ASP A 134 -10.83 13.71 12.80
N ARG A 135 -10.93 12.56 13.49
CA ARG A 135 -11.02 12.53 14.95
C ARG A 135 -9.78 13.14 15.61
N ARG A 136 -8.57 12.85 15.12
CA ARG A 136 -7.34 13.44 15.65
C ARG A 136 -7.34 14.97 15.54
N ALA A 137 -7.83 15.53 14.43
CA ALA A 137 -7.97 16.98 14.27
C ALA A 137 -8.96 17.56 15.30
N TYR A 138 -10.01 16.81 15.66
CA TYR A 138 -11.01 17.23 16.64
C TYR A 138 -10.57 17.00 18.11
N THR A 139 -9.68 16.04 18.37
CA THR A 139 -9.20 15.69 19.72
C THR A 139 -7.91 16.39 20.13
N ALA A 140 -7.36 17.31 19.31
CA ALA A 140 -6.41 18.29 19.82
C ALA A 140 -7.17 19.15 20.84
N SER A 141 -7.14 18.71 22.11
CA SER A 141 -8.00 19.28 23.13
C SER A 141 -7.62 20.74 23.32
N ALA A 142 -8.60 21.62 23.61
CA ALA A 142 -8.32 23.01 23.91
C ALA A 142 -7.25 23.17 25.01
N ARG A 143 -7.10 22.15 25.87
CA ARG A 143 -6.06 22.06 26.90
C ARG A 143 -4.65 21.90 26.32
N ASP A 144 -4.45 21.05 25.31
CA ASP A 144 -3.14 20.87 24.66
C ASP A 144 -2.75 22.10 23.83
N PHE A 145 -3.74 22.75 23.21
CA PHE A 145 -3.53 24.03 22.52
C PHE A 145 -3.21 25.17 23.50
N LEU A 146 -3.89 25.21 24.65
CA LEU A 146 -3.59 26.16 25.73
C LEU A 146 -2.18 25.95 26.28
N PHE A 147 -1.75 24.71 26.54
CA PHE A 147 -0.39 24.46 27.01
C PHE A 147 0.67 24.79 25.95
N GLY A 148 0.46 24.40 24.69
CA GLY A 148 1.38 24.73 23.60
C GLY A 148 1.47 26.24 23.31
N ALA A 149 0.35 26.97 23.37
CA ALA A 149 0.33 28.42 23.21
C ALA A 149 0.96 29.14 24.41
N THR A 150 0.82 28.59 25.62
CA THR A 150 1.44 29.14 26.82
C THR A 150 2.97 28.99 26.78
N ASP A 151 3.48 27.83 26.36
CA ASP A 151 4.94 27.61 26.22
C ASP A 151 5.55 28.51 25.14
N LEU A 152 4.86 28.70 24.01
CA LEU A 152 5.27 29.65 22.97
C LEU A 152 5.27 31.11 23.49
N ALA A 153 4.25 31.51 24.24
CA ALA A 153 4.18 32.84 24.84
C ALA A 153 5.30 33.07 25.85
N PHE A 154 5.61 32.09 26.70
CA PHE A 154 6.76 32.16 27.61
C PHE A 154 8.09 32.24 26.85
N GLY A 155 8.26 31.45 25.79
CA GLY A 155 9.46 31.51 24.94
C GLY A 155 9.66 32.88 24.29
N VAL A 156 8.58 33.52 23.80
CA VAL A 156 8.63 34.86 23.21
C VAL A 156 8.96 35.93 24.26
N VAL A 157 8.43 35.82 25.48
CA VAL A 157 8.74 36.76 26.57
C VAL A 157 10.21 36.67 26.98
N ILE A 158 10.76 35.46 27.08
CA ILE A 158 12.18 35.24 27.42
C ILE A 158 13.09 35.83 26.33
N LEU A 159 12.76 35.60 25.05
CA LEU A 159 13.48 36.19 23.91
C LEU A 159 13.40 37.72 23.90
N GLY A 160 12.23 38.29 24.16
CA GLY A 160 12.02 39.74 24.23
C GLY A 160 12.82 40.38 25.37
N LEU A 161 12.85 39.74 26.54
CA LEU A 161 13.63 40.21 27.70
C LEU A 161 15.14 40.15 27.43
N GLY A 162 15.61 39.07 26.79
CA GLY A 162 17.02 38.92 26.40
C GLY A 162 17.45 39.99 25.39
N PHE A 163 16.62 40.27 24.39
CA PHE A 163 16.86 41.35 23.43
C PHE A 163 16.88 42.73 24.09
N PHE A 164 15.94 42.98 25.02
CA PHE A 164 15.90 44.22 25.78
C PHE A 164 17.16 44.42 26.64
N MET A 165 17.61 43.39 27.36
CA MET A 165 18.86 43.44 28.12
C MET A 165 20.07 43.68 27.22
N LEU A 166 20.13 43.05 26.04
CA LEU A 166 21.21 43.27 25.09
C LEU A 166 21.25 44.72 24.59
N MET A 167 20.09 45.27 24.19
CA MET A 167 19.96 46.68 23.80
C MET A 167 20.35 47.62 24.94
N TRP A 168 19.94 47.32 26.17
CA TRP A 168 20.28 48.11 27.34
C TRP A 168 21.79 48.16 27.60
N VAL A 169 22.48 47.03 27.52
CA VAL A 169 23.95 46.95 27.70
C VAL A 169 24.68 47.73 26.61
N ILE A 170 24.23 47.65 25.36
CA ILE A 170 24.82 48.43 24.24
C ILE A 170 24.58 49.93 24.41
N ALA A 171 23.43 50.34 24.95
CA ALA A 171 23.09 51.75 25.13
C ALA A 171 23.77 52.40 26.35
N THR A 172 24.20 51.59 27.34
CA THR A 172 24.76 52.08 28.61
C THR A 172 26.24 51.74 28.82
N GLY A 173 26.84 50.91 27.96
CA GLY A 173 28.28 50.66 27.90
C GLY A 173 28.96 51.40 26.75
#